data_AF-A0A956KN17-F1
#
_entry.id   AF-A0A956KN17-F1
#
_cell.length_a   1.000
_cell.length_b   1.000
_cell.length_c   1.000
_cell.angle_alpha   90.00
_cell.angle_beta   90.00
_cell.angle_gamma   90.00
#
_symmetry.space_group_name_H-M   'P 1'
#
loop_
_entity.id
_entity.type
_entity.pdbx_description
1 polymer ?
#
loop_
_entity_poly.entity_id
_entity_poly.type
_entity_poly.pdbx_seq_one_letter_code
_entity_poly.pdbx_strand_id
1 'polypeptide(L)'
;LHGGASQIDTFDPKPGSGNGGEFRAIESAVSGLRLSQHLPQLAKRMNHLALIRSLTAKEGNHERARTLLHTGYAPQGGVEHPGLGAHHVRSLASKRSVAPSDLPRQVSLNIPGQSAGYLGARWSAFTVPDAASEVRNLAPPTDLPRDRTARRVELWRALDEGFAKDHPAPQVQGARAIGEQAVAMSAAPEIAAFDLAQESAQTRARYGLDRELAAGKDGAAFVSGCLMARRLLESGVDFVEVGLRGWDTHEDNFNRVRKLSEALDRGASALIDDLIANGLWSETLLVCVGDFG
;
A
#
# COMPACT_ATOMS: atom_id res chain seq x y z
N LEU A 1 -5.84 6.26 -2.77
CA LEU A 1 -6.35 6.62 -4.12
C LEU A 1 -5.49 7.79 -4.60
N HIS A 2 -4.87 7.70 -5.78
CA HIS A 2 -4.00 8.76 -6.31
C HIS A 2 -4.86 9.72 -7.14
N GLY A 3 -5.30 10.81 -6.51
CA GLY A 3 -6.39 11.68 -6.94
C GLY A 3 -7.58 11.66 -5.97
N GLY A 4 -8.40 12.69 -6.08
CA GLY A 4 -9.60 12.88 -5.28
C GLY A 4 -10.80 12.19 -5.92
N ALA A 5 -11.21 11.07 -5.33
CA ALA A 5 -12.42 10.39 -5.75
C ALA A 5 -13.64 11.32 -5.63
N SER A 6 -14.37 11.52 -6.74
CA SER A 6 -15.62 12.26 -6.72
C SER A 6 -16.58 11.64 -5.71
N GLN A 7 -16.89 12.39 -4.64
CA GLN A 7 -17.72 11.88 -3.55
C GLN A 7 -19.14 11.61 -4.03
N ILE A 8 -19.69 12.48 -4.89
CA ILE A 8 -21.04 12.33 -5.45
C ILE A 8 -21.19 11.17 -6.43
N ASP A 9 -20.07 10.61 -6.89
CA ASP A 9 -20.07 9.45 -7.79
C ASP A 9 -19.64 8.16 -7.08
N THR A 10 -19.24 8.25 -5.81
CA THR A 10 -18.70 7.12 -5.02
C THR A 10 -19.39 6.98 -3.66
N PHE A 11 -18.92 7.70 -2.65
CA PHE A 11 -19.27 7.47 -1.25
C PHE A 11 -20.40 8.37 -0.71
N ASP A 12 -20.85 9.36 -1.47
CA ASP A 12 -21.94 10.29 -1.09
C ASP A 12 -22.81 10.71 -2.30
N PRO A 13 -23.60 9.79 -2.90
CA PRO A 13 -24.27 10.01 -4.19
C PRO A 13 -25.40 11.06 -4.22
N LYS A 14 -25.75 11.70 -3.10
CA LYS A 14 -26.76 12.78 -2.97
C LYS A 14 -27.98 12.65 -3.91
N PRO A 15 -28.72 11.53 -3.86
CA PRO A 15 -29.79 11.25 -4.82
C PRO A 15 -30.90 12.31 -4.76
N GLY A 16 -31.38 12.75 -5.93
CA GLY A 16 -32.46 13.73 -6.04
C GLY A 16 -32.05 15.18 -5.76
N SER A 17 -30.77 15.45 -5.48
CA SER A 17 -30.26 16.81 -5.36
C SER A 17 -29.84 17.38 -6.72
N GLY A 18 -29.91 18.69 -6.91
CA GLY A 18 -29.41 19.37 -8.12
C GLY A 18 -27.89 19.25 -8.32
N ASN A 19 -27.16 18.82 -7.29
CA ASN A 19 -25.72 18.61 -7.29
C ASN A 19 -25.33 17.12 -7.23
N GLY A 20 -26.28 16.21 -7.47
CA GLY A 20 -26.01 14.76 -7.53
C GLY A 20 -25.34 14.36 -8.84
N GLY A 21 -24.58 13.25 -8.82
CA GLY A 21 -23.98 12.66 -10.02
C GLY A 21 -25.01 11.88 -10.88
N GLU A 22 -24.56 11.35 -12.02
CA GLU A 22 -25.40 10.52 -12.92
C GLU A 22 -25.75 9.15 -12.29
N PHE A 23 -24.94 8.68 -11.34
CA PHE A 23 -25.07 7.35 -10.79
C PHE A 23 -26.20 7.22 -9.78
N ARG A 24 -26.86 6.05 -9.81
CA ARG A 24 -27.84 5.71 -8.79
C ARG A 24 -27.17 5.43 -7.46
N ALA A 25 -27.83 5.87 -6.39
CA ALA A 25 -27.51 5.48 -5.03
C ALA A 25 -28.11 4.10 -4.71
N ILE A 26 -27.33 3.24 -4.06
CA ILE A 26 -27.77 1.93 -3.55
C ILE A 26 -27.70 1.91 -2.02
N GLU A 27 -28.60 1.15 -1.39
CA GLU A 27 -28.54 0.91 0.05
C GLU A 27 -27.30 0.11 0.42
N SER A 28 -26.74 0.39 1.60
CA SER A 28 -25.63 -0.37 2.18
C SER A 28 -26.10 -1.29 3.31
N ALA A 29 -25.20 -2.06 3.90
CA ALA A 29 -25.45 -2.85 5.09
C ALA A 29 -25.81 -2.00 6.33
N VAL A 30 -25.56 -0.69 6.28
CA VAL A 30 -25.95 0.27 7.32
C VAL A 30 -27.15 1.08 6.85
N SER A 31 -28.25 1.00 7.59
CA SER A 31 -29.48 1.73 7.26
C SER A 31 -29.25 3.24 7.18
N GLY A 32 -29.79 3.87 6.13
CA GLY A 32 -29.65 5.31 5.88
C GLY A 32 -28.31 5.71 5.25
N LEU A 33 -27.35 4.80 5.13
CA LEU A 33 -26.09 5.01 4.43
C LEU A 33 -26.16 4.43 3.02
N ARG A 34 -25.94 5.28 2.02
CA ARG A 34 -25.96 4.90 0.60
C ARG A 34 -24.63 5.14 -0.06
N LEU A 35 -24.27 4.24 -0.98
CA LEU A 35 -23.10 4.37 -1.86
C LEU A 35 -23.55 4.39 -3.33
N SER A 36 -22.62 4.71 -4.23
CA SER A 36 -22.82 4.58 -5.67
C SER A 36 -23.09 3.13 -6.08
N GLN A 37 -23.92 2.93 -7.09
CA GLN A 37 -24.18 1.61 -7.71
C GLN A 37 -22.92 0.89 -8.22
N HIS A 38 -21.80 1.59 -8.32
CA HIS A 38 -20.51 1.03 -8.74
C HIS A 38 -19.64 0.52 -7.58
N LEU A 39 -20.11 0.63 -6.33
CA LEU A 39 -19.46 0.07 -5.15
C LEU A 39 -20.35 -0.98 -4.41
N PRO A 40 -20.97 -1.95 -5.13
CA PRO A 40 -21.94 -2.87 -4.52
C PRO A 40 -21.33 -3.84 -3.50
N GLN A 41 -20.05 -4.22 -3.62
CA GLN A 41 -19.42 -5.12 -2.67
C GLN A 41 -19.05 -4.39 -1.38
N LEU A 42 -18.51 -3.19 -1.47
CA LEU A 42 -18.26 -2.33 -0.32
C LEU A 42 -19.57 -1.96 0.39
N ALA A 43 -20.64 -1.68 -0.36
CA ALA A 43 -21.95 -1.40 0.22
C ALA A 43 -22.41 -2.52 1.17
N LYS A 44 -22.21 -3.79 0.79
CA LYS A 44 -22.55 -4.96 1.62
C LYS A 44 -21.68 -5.11 2.87
N ARG A 45 -20.53 -4.45 2.92
CA ARG A 45 -19.53 -4.55 4.00
C ARG A 45 -19.47 -3.28 4.85
N MET A 46 -20.37 -2.31 4.62
CA MET A 46 -20.39 -1.06 5.39
C MET A 46 -20.62 -1.24 6.88
N ASN A 47 -21.16 -2.38 7.33
CA ASN A 47 -21.24 -2.73 8.75
C ASN A 47 -19.86 -2.93 9.42
N HIS A 48 -18.79 -3.09 8.64
CA HIS A 48 -17.40 -3.14 9.11
C HIS A 48 -16.66 -1.82 8.93
N LEU A 49 -17.23 -0.84 8.22
CA LEU A 49 -16.53 0.36 7.79
C LEU A 49 -17.13 1.63 8.39
N ALA A 50 -16.29 2.62 8.63
CA ALA A 50 -16.71 3.97 8.96
C ALA A 50 -16.43 4.91 7.79
N LEU A 51 -17.44 5.67 7.37
CA LEU A 51 -17.28 6.67 6.31
C LEU A 51 -17.07 8.06 6.93
N ILE A 52 -15.90 8.66 6.65
CA ILE A 52 -15.55 10.01 7.13
C ILE A 52 -15.63 10.98 5.96
N ARG A 53 -16.62 11.88 5.98
CA ARG A 53 -16.85 12.90 4.93
C ARG A 53 -16.37 14.30 5.31
N SER A 54 -15.80 14.45 6.50
CA SER A 54 -15.40 15.73 7.09
C SER A 54 -13.93 16.11 6.83
N LEU A 55 -13.17 15.26 6.12
CA LEU A 55 -11.77 15.55 5.80
C LEU A 55 -11.70 16.68 4.76
N THR A 56 -10.88 17.69 5.02
CA THR A 56 -10.64 18.81 4.10
C THR A 56 -9.18 19.22 4.13
N ALA A 57 -8.64 19.60 2.98
CA ALA A 57 -7.30 20.15 2.82
C ALA A 57 -7.33 21.31 1.81
N LYS A 58 -6.39 22.23 1.91
CA LYS A 58 -6.26 23.38 0.98
C LYS A 58 -5.21 23.15 -0.12
N GLU A 59 -4.64 21.96 -0.18
CA GLU A 59 -3.56 21.64 -1.10
C GLU A 59 -4.14 21.17 -2.44
N GLY A 60 -3.73 21.81 -3.54
CA GLY A 60 -4.27 21.59 -4.88
C GLY A 60 -3.30 20.89 -5.83
N ASN A 61 -2.25 20.25 -5.29
CA ASN A 61 -1.21 19.59 -6.06
C ASN A 61 -0.97 18.17 -5.52
N HIS A 62 -0.88 17.17 -6.40
CA HIS A 62 -0.77 15.75 -6.01
C HIS A 62 0.38 15.46 -5.07
N GLU A 63 1.60 15.88 -5.43
CA GLU A 63 2.79 15.58 -4.65
C GLU A 63 2.72 16.23 -3.26
N ARG A 64 2.25 17.49 -3.22
CA ARG A 64 2.10 18.24 -1.97
C ARG A 64 0.99 17.68 -1.10
N ALA A 65 -0.15 17.35 -1.68
CA ALA A 65 -1.30 16.77 -0.99
C ALA A 65 -0.99 15.38 -0.47
N ARG A 66 -0.30 14.55 -1.27
CA ARG A 66 0.22 13.25 -0.84
C ARG A 66 1.15 13.42 0.36
N THR A 67 2.09 14.35 0.31
CA THR A 67 2.98 14.61 1.45
C THR A 67 2.19 15.05 2.69
N LEU A 68 1.23 15.96 2.54
CA LEU A 68 0.37 16.42 3.63
C LEU A 68 -0.43 15.26 4.24
N LEU A 69 -1.05 14.41 3.42
CA LEU A 69 -1.81 13.25 3.85
C LEU A 69 -0.95 12.27 4.66
N HIS A 70 0.29 12.03 4.22
CA HIS A 70 1.17 11.04 4.86
C HIS A 70 1.86 11.58 6.11
N THR A 71 2.16 12.89 6.16
CA THR A 71 3.01 13.47 7.20
C THR A 71 2.28 14.38 8.17
N GLY A 72 1.11 14.91 7.78
CA GLY A 72 0.41 15.99 8.48
C GLY A 72 1.01 17.37 8.23
N TYR A 73 2.06 17.49 7.40
CA TYR A 73 2.74 18.74 7.08
C TYR A 73 2.68 19.03 5.58
N ALA A 74 2.31 20.27 5.22
CA ALA A 74 2.55 20.74 3.86
C ALA A 74 4.07 20.75 3.60
N PRO A 75 4.54 20.42 2.39
CA PRO A 75 5.97 20.46 2.08
C PRO A 75 6.56 21.84 2.37
N GLN A 76 7.57 21.87 3.22
CA GLN A 76 8.31 23.07 3.59
C GLN A 76 9.80 22.83 3.31
N GLY A 77 10.52 23.88 2.93
CA GLY A 77 11.95 23.79 2.71
C GLY A 77 12.70 23.48 4.02
N GLY A 78 13.64 22.55 3.98
CA GLY A 78 14.62 22.33 5.05
C GLY A 78 14.36 21.15 5.99
N VAL A 79 13.16 20.55 5.99
CA VAL A 79 12.88 19.33 6.76
C VAL A 79 11.99 18.39 5.95
N GLU A 80 12.48 17.17 5.74
CA GLU A 80 11.67 16.09 5.21
C GLU A 80 11.02 15.33 6.37
N HIS A 81 9.69 15.43 6.47
CA HIS A 81 8.93 14.76 7.52
C HIS A 81 8.70 13.29 7.17
N PRO A 82 8.91 12.36 8.11
CA PRO A 82 8.52 10.96 7.96
C PRO A 82 7.03 10.81 7.67
N GLY A 83 6.71 9.90 6.76
CA GLY A 83 5.34 9.43 6.57
C GLY A 83 4.81 8.61 7.75
N LEU A 84 3.49 8.48 7.83
CA LEU A 84 2.78 7.70 8.85
C LEU A 84 3.31 6.27 8.99
N GLY A 85 3.61 5.60 7.87
CA GLY A 85 4.20 4.26 7.88
C GLY A 85 5.52 4.22 8.66
N ALA A 86 6.44 5.16 8.39
CA ALA A 86 7.77 5.19 8.99
C ALA A 86 7.67 5.45 10.50
N HIS A 87 6.74 6.33 10.90
CA HIS A 87 6.40 6.54 12.31
C HIS A 87 5.85 5.27 12.97
N HIS A 88 4.93 4.58 12.29
CA HIS A 88 4.30 3.36 12.80
C HIS A 88 5.33 2.26 13.02
N VAL A 89 6.13 1.92 12.01
CA VAL A 89 7.11 0.83 12.12
C VAL A 89 8.23 1.14 13.10
N ARG A 90 8.66 2.41 13.21
CA ARG A 90 9.61 2.84 14.23
C ARG A 90 9.03 2.73 15.64
N SER A 91 7.76 3.11 15.81
CA SER A 91 7.08 3.04 17.10
C SER A 91 6.83 1.60 17.55
N LEU A 92 6.56 0.68 16.62
CA LEU A 92 6.46 -0.73 16.94
C LEU A 92 7.82 -1.32 17.30
N ALA A 93 8.85 -1.04 16.52
CA ALA A 93 10.20 -1.55 16.79
C ALA A 93 10.81 -1.03 18.11
N SER A 94 10.31 0.06 18.70
CA SER A 94 10.73 0.50 20.02
C SER A 94 10.07 -0.27 21.17
N LYS A 95 9.03 -1.08 20.89
CA LYS A 95 8.39 -1.95 21.87
C LYS A 95 9.16 -3.28 21.96
N ARG A 96 9.56 -3.66 23.18
CA ARG A 96 10.36 -4.88 23.45
C ARG A 96 9.70 -6.20 23.03
N SER A 97 8.40 -6.21 22.75
CA SER A 97 7.61 -7.41 22.46
C SER A 97 7.44 -7.72 20.97
N VAL A 98 8.01 -6.91 20.08
CA VAL A 98 7.85 -7.09 18.64
C VAL A 98 8.97 -8.00 18.12
N ALA A 99 8.59 -9.13 17.54
CA ALA A 99 9.54 -10.09 16.97
C ALA A 99 10.34 -9.44 15.83
N PRO A 100 11.63 -9.79 15.68
CA PRO A 100 12.38 -9.46 14.47
C PRO A 100 11.65 -9.99 13.23
N SER A 101 11.66 -9.21 12.16
CA SER A 101 11.15 -9.60 10.85
C SER A 101 12.26 -9.48 9.83
N ASP A 102 12.49 -10.55 9.06
CA ASP A 102 13.41 -10.53 7.93
C ASP A 102 12.78 -9.85 6.70
N LEU A 103 11.44 -9.73 6.65
CA LEU A 103 10.77 -8.87 5.70
C LEU A 103 10.83 -7.39 6.10
N PRO A 104 10.79 -6.46 5.12
CA PRO A 104 10.61 -5.04 5.37
C PRO A 104 9.33 -4.80 6.17
N ARG A 105 9.43 -4.02 7.24
CA ARG A 105 8.28 -3.68 8.11
C ARG A 105 7.25 -2.77 7.40
N GLN A 106 7.69 -2.04 6.39
CA GLN A 106 6.86 -1.16 5.58
C GLN A 106 7.03 -1.51 4.10
N VAL A 107 5.90 -1.72 3.41
CA VAL A 107 5.86 -1.97 1.97
C VAL A 107 4.91 -0.99 1.29
N SER A 108 5.31 -0.45 0.14
CA SER A 108 4.48 0.40 -0.72
C SER A 108 4.29 -0.28 -2.07
N LEU A 109 3.05 -0.53 -2.46
CA LEU A 109 2.67 -1.24 -3.67
C LEU A 109 2.07 -0.26 -4.70
N ASN A 110 2.53 -0.35 -5.95
CA ASN A 110 2.06 0.39 -7.14
C ASN A 110 2.37 1.90 -7.15
N ILE A 111 2.72 2.48 -6.01
CA ILE A 111 3.10 3.88 -5.84
C ILE A 111 4.34 3.99 -4.93
N PRO A 112 5.18 5.02 -5.10
CA PRO A 112 6.31 5.25 -4.20
C PRO A 112 5.80 5.60 -2.79
N GLY A 113 6.33 4.95 -1.75
CA GLY A 113 5.98 5.27 -0.37
C GLY A 113 6.49 6.66 0.06
N GLN A 114 5.85 7.28 1.04
CA GLN A 114 6.39 8.50 1.65
C GLN A 114 7.74 8.21 2.34
N SER A 115 8.69 9.14 2.19
CA SER A 115 10.02 9.05 2.81
C SER A 115 9.95 8.89 4.33
N ALA A 116 10.95 8.21 4.89
CA ALA A 116 11.20 8.19 6.33
C ALA A 116 11.80 9.49 6.87
N GLY A 117 12.20 10.41 5.98
CA GLY A 117 12.73 11.72 6.34
C GLY A 117 13.84 11.63 7.39
N TYR A 118 13.75 12.48 8.42
CA TYR A 118 14.72 12.49 9.52
C TYR A 118 14.73 11.22 10.41
N LEU A 119 13.81 10.25 10.23
CA LEU A 119 13.90 8.96 10.94
C LEU A 119 15.00 8.06 10.37
N GLY A 120 15.41 8.31 9.12
CA GLY A 120 16.47 7.58 8.45
C GLY A 120 15.99 6.38 7.66
N ALA A 121 16.83 5.98 6.69
CA ALA A 121 16.48 5.05 5.62
C ALA A 121 16.06 3.64 6.07
N ARG A 122 16.46 3.22 7.28
CA ARG A 122 16.05 1.94 7.89
C ARG A 122 14.53 1.79 8.11
N TRP A 123 13.78 2.89 8.08
CA TRP A 123 12.33 2.92 8.24
C TRP A 123 11.59 3.24 6.94
N SER A 124 12.30 3.34 5.82
CA SER A 124 11.69 3.61 4.53
C SER A 124 10.90 2.41 4.02
N ALA A 125 9.89 2.68 3.19
CA ALA A 125 9.15 1.63 2.50
C ALA A 125 10.03 0.85 1.53
N PHE A 126 9.90 -0.47 1.53
CA PHE A 126 10.24 -1.27 0.36
C PHE A 126 9.17 -1.05 -0.72
N THR A 127 9.55 -0.56 -1.90
CA THR A 127 8.60 -0.19 -2.95
C THR A 127 8.53 -1.27 -4.02
N VAL A 128 7.32 -1.79 -4.28
CA VAL A 128 7.01 -2.66 -5.42
C VAL A 128 6.27 -1.81 -6.46
N PRO A 129 6.90 -1.46 -7.61
CA PRO A 129 6.31 -0.55 -8.58
C PRO A 129 5.04 -1.06 -9.26
N ASP A 130 4.91 -2.38 -9.40
CA ASP A 130 3.76 -3.04 -10.02
C ASP A 130 3.55 -4.41 -9.37
N ALA A 131 2.51 -4.53 -8.56
CA ALA A 131 2.16 -5.77 -7.87
C ALA A 131 1.54 -6.84 -8.80
N ALA A 132 1.16 -6.50 -10.03
CA ALA A 132 0.71 -7.47 -11.03
C ALA A 132 1.88 -8.14 -11.77
N SER A 133 3.10 -7.61 -11.63
CA SER A 133 4.32 -8.13 -12.23
C SER A 133 5.18 -8.87 -11.20
N GLU A 134 6.09 -9.71 -11.69
CA GLU A 134 7.08 -10.38 -10.84
C GLU A 134 7.97 -9.33 -10.14
N VAL A 135 8.10 -9.46 -8.82
CA VAL A 135 9.01 -8.63 -8.03
C VAL A 135 10.43 -9.11 -8.25
N ARG A 136 11.20 -8.35 -9.03
CA ARG A 136 12.57 -8.70 -9.41
C ARG A 136 13.53 -8.64 -8.22
N ASN A 137 14.62 -9.40 -8.31
CA ASN A 137 15.75 -9.39 -7.39
C ASN A 137 15.40 -9.75 -5.93
N LEU A 138 14.36 -10.57 -5.74
CA LEU A 138 14.01 -11.11 -4.43
C LEU A 138 14.90 -12.28 -4.02
N ALA A 139 15.24 -13.16 -4.95
CA ALA A 139 16.10 -14.31 -4.70
C ALA A 139 17.55 -14.07 -5.16
N PRO A 140 18.56 -14.66 -4.50
CA PRO A 140 19.91 -14.70 -5.02
C PRO A 140 19.97 -15.45 -6.36
N PRO A 141 20.94 -15.14 -7.25
CA PRO A 141 21.11 -15.85 -8.51
C PRO A 141 21.28 -17.36 -8.30
N THR A 142 20.57 -18.15 -9.10
CA THR A 142 20.53 -19.62 -8.96
C THR A 142 21.81 -20.31 -9.41
N ASP A 143 22.65 -19.62 -10.18
CA ASP A 143 23.94 -20.09 -10.70
C ASP A 143 25.11 -19.85 -9.71
N LEU A 144 24.87 -19.20 -8.57
CA LEU A 144 25.86 -18.95 -7.53
C LEU A 144 25.72 -19.93 -6.36
N PRO A 145 26.76 -20.73 -6.04
CA PRO A 145 26.76 -21.59 -4.86
C PRO A 145 26.55 -20.78 -3.57
N ARG A 146 25.76 -21.31 -2.62
CA ARG A 146 25.45 -20.63 -1.34
C ARG A 146 26.70 -20.16 -0.59
N ASP A 147 27.74 -20.99 -0.52
CA ASP A 147 29.02 -20.64 0.13
C ASP A 147 29.75 -19.48 -0.55
N ARG A 148 29.55 -19.30 -1.86
CA ARG A 148 30.10 -18.15 -2.60
C ARG A 148 29.30 -16.89 -2.30
N THR A 149 27.98 -16.99 -2.19
CA THR A 149 27.12 -15.88 -1.78
C THR A 149 27.44 -15.44 -0.35
N ALA A 150 27.58 -16.38 0.59
CA ALA A 150 27.96 -16.09 1.98
C ALA A 150 29.29 -15.33 2.08
N ARG A 151 30.35 -15.81 1.41
CA ARG A 151 31.66 -15.13 1.37
C ARG A 151 31.60 -13.72 0.75
N ARG A 152 30.74 -13.51 -0.25
CA ARG A 152 30.54 -12.18 -0.85
C ARG A 152 29.86 -11.21 0.12
N VAL A 153 28.86 -11.69 0.87
CA VAL A 153 28.20 -10.90 1.92
C VAL A 153 29.18 -10.57 3.04
N GLU A 154 30.01 -11.53 3.48
CA GLU A 154 31.06 -11.29 4.48
C GLU A 154 32.08 -10.24 4.01
N LEU A 155 32.56 -10.34 2.76
CA LEU A 155 33.46 -9.34 2.19
C LEU A 155 32.82 -7.96 2.12
N TRP A 156 31.55 -7.88 1.68
CA TRP A 156 30.80 -6.63 1.66
C TRP A 156 30.69 -6.02 3.06
N ARG A 157 30.31 -6.81 4.08
CA ARG A 157 30.22 -6.35 5.48
C ARG A 157 31.55 -5.81 6.00
N ALA A 158 32.67 -6.47 5.69
CA ALA A 158 33.99 -6.02 6.12
C ALA A 158 34.41 -4.69 5.47
N LEU A 159 34.14 -4.51 4.18
CA LEU A 159 34.41 -3.26 3.47
C LEU A 159 33.51 -2.12 3.98
N ASP A 160 32.23 -2.41 4.18
CA ASP A 160 31.24 -1.45 4.67
C ASP A 160 31.52 -1.01 6.11
N GLU A 161 31.91 -1.94 6.99
CA GLU A 161 32.33 -1.65 8.36
C GLU A 161 33.57 -0.73 8.41
N GLY A 162 34.57 -1.02 7.56
CA GLY A 162 35.75 -0.16 7.43
C GLY A 162 35.39 1.26 7.01
N PHE A 163 34.55 1.40 5.98
CA PHE A 163 34.11 2.72 5.50
C PHE A 163 33.27 3.47 6.55
N ALA A 164 32.32 2.78 7.20
CA ALA A 164 31.42 3.37 8.20
C ALA A 164 32.15 3.86 9.46
N LYS A 165 33.28 3.24 9.82
CA LYS A 165 34.12 3.67 10.94
C LYS A 165 34.68 5.08 10.71
N ASP A 166 35.10 5.37 9.49
CA ASP A 166 35.69 6.67 9.12
C ASP A 166 34.63 7.70 8.67
N HIS A 167 33.40 7.25 8.36
CA HIS A 167 32.31 8.07 7.84
C HIS A 167 31.00 7.85 8.63
N PRO A 168 30.86 8.38 9.86
CA PRO A 168 29.72 8.13 10.75
C PRO A 168 28.41 8.87 10.34
N ALA A 169 28.31 9.31 9.09
CA ALA A 169 27.17 10.07 8.60
C ALA A 169 25.89 9.20 8.57
N PRO A 170 24.70 9.76 8.87
CA PRO A 170 23.44 9.01 8.87
C PRO A 170 23.13 8.28 7.55
N GLN A 171 23.59 8.84 6.43
CA GLN A 171 23.43 8.25 5.08
C GLN A 171 24.19 6.93 4.96
N VAL A 172 25.39 6.83 5.56
CA VAL A 172 26.22 5.62 5.55
C VAL A 172 25.57 4.53 6.40
N GLN A 173 25.13 4.89 7.61
CA GLN A 173 24.39 3.97 8.48
C GLN A 173 23.07 3.50 7.84
N GLY A 174 22.38 4.39 7.13
CA GLY A 174 21.17 4.08 6.37
C GLY A 174 21.42 3.09 5.22
N ALA A 175 22.47 3.32 4.42
CA ALA A 175 22.85 2.41 3.34
C ALA A 175 23.20 1.02 3.86
N ARG A 176 23.98 0.93 4.96
CA ARG A 176 24.29 -0.34 5.63
C ARG A 176 23.03 -1.05 6.11
N ALA A 177 22.12 -0.34 6.76
CA ALA A 177 20.87 -0.92 7.25
C ALA A 177 20.00 -1.49 6.10
N ILE A 178 19.92 -0.78 4.97
CA ILE A 178 19.22 -1.29 3.77
C ILE A 178 19.91 -2.55 3.24
N GLY A 179 21.24 -2.56 3.16
CA GLY A 179 22.01 -3.72 2.68
C GLY A 179 21.80 -4.95 3.56
N GLU A 180 21.85 -4.80 4.89
CA GLU A 180 21.58 -5.89 5.83
C GLU A 180 20.13 -6.40 5.72
N GLN A 181 19.16 -5.49 5.59
CA GLN A 181 17.76 -5.87 5.39
C GLN A 181 17.57 -6.65 4.08
N ALA A 182 18.24 -6.27 2.99
CA ALA A 182 18.16 -6.97 1.72
C ALA A 182 18.73 -8.39 1.82
N VAL A 183 19.87 -8.56 2.50
CA VAL A 183 20.46 -9.89 2.78
C VAL A 183 19.49 -10.75 3.59
N ALA A 184 18.93 -10.22 4.69
CA ALA A 184 17.96 -10.92 5.53
C ALA A 184 16.72 -11.35 4.71
N MET A 185 16.10 -10.39 4.01
CA MET A 185 14.91 -10.63 3.19
C MET A 185 15.15 -11.72 2.14
N SER A 186 16.29 -11.67 1.43
CA SER A 186 16.61 -12.65 0.37
C SER A 186 16.74 -14.10 0.84
N ALA A 187 16.97 -14.31 2.15
CA ALA A 187 17.08 -15.62 2.76
C ALA A 187 15.78 -16.08 3.46
N ALA A 188 14.82 -15.17 3.62
CA ALA A 188 13.60 -15.38 4.38
C ALA A 188 12.59 -16.23 3.58
N PRO A 189 12.01 -17.30 4.16
CA PRO A 189 10.92 -18.04 3.50
C PRO A 189 9.69 -17.16 3.25
N GLU A 190 9.46 -16.14 4.07
CA GLU A 190 8.37 -15.17 3.97
C GLU A 190 8.43 -14.32 2.70
N ILE A 191 9.56 -14.32 1.98
CA ILE A 191 9.67 -13.66 0.66
C ILE A 191 8.66 -14.22 -0.36
N ALA A 192 8.15 -15.43 -0.13
CA ALA A 192 7.03 -16.01 -0.85
C ALA A 192 5.75 -15.15 -0.79
N ALA A 193 5.62 -14.22 0.16
CA ALA A 193 4.50 -13.28 0.24
C ALA A 193 4.33 -12.43 -1.02
N PHE A 194 5.42 -12.15 -1.73
CA PHE A 194 5.41 -11.38 -2.99
C PHE A 194 5.01 -12.23 -4.22
N ASP A 195 4.91 -13.55 -4.08
CA ASP A 195 4.55 -14.46 -5.17
C ASP A 195 3.05 -14.81 -5.13
N LEU A 196 2.27 -14.10 -5.94
CA LEU A 196 0.83 -14.31 -6.07
C LEU A 196 0.47 -15.61 -6.82
N ALA A 197 1.43 -16.26 -7.49
CA ALA A 197 1.16 -17.53 -8.16
C ALA A 197 0.93 -18.68 -7.18
N GLN A 198 1.34 -18.54 -5.93
CA GLN A 198 1.09 -19.51 -4.86
C GLN A 198 -0.36 -19.49 -4.34
N GLU A 199 -1.14 -18.48 -4.73
CA GLU A 199 -2.54 -18.40 -4.36
C GLU A 199 -3.41 -19.36 -5.18
N SER A 200 -4.44 -19.88 -4.53
CA SER A 200 -5.42 -20.73 -5.21
C SER A 200 -6.08 -19.98 -6.37
N ALA A 201 -6.47 -20.72 -7.42
CA ALA A 201 -7.22 -20.14 -8.54
C ALA A 201 -8.52 -19.45 -8.06
N GLN A 202 -9.16 -19.99 -7.02
CA GLN A 202 -10.36 -19.40 -6.43
C GLN A 202 -10.06 -18.05 -5.76
N THR A 203 -8.98 -17.95 -4.98
CA THR A 203 -8.56 -16.68 -4.36
C THR A 203 -8.25 -15.64 -5.42
N ARG A 204 -7.46 -16.01 -6.44
CA ARG A 204 -7.11 -15.14 -7.56
C ARG A 204 -8.34 -14.65 -8.32
N ALA A 205 -9.31 -15.51 -8.56
CA ALA A 205 -10.57 -15.17 -9.23
C ALA A 205 -11.46 -14.22 -8.41
N ARG A 206 -11.50 -14.38 -7.08
CA ARG A 206 -12.24 -13.47 -6.18
C ARG A 206 -11.71 -12.04 -6.28
N TYR A 207 -10.39 -11.86 -6.21
CA TYR A 207 -9.74 -10.56 -6.40
C TYR A 207 -9.82 -10.06 -7.86
N GLY A 208 -10.08 -10.94 -8.82
CA GLY A 208 -10.19 -10.60 -10.24
C GLY A 208 -8.86 -10.53 -10.97
N LEU A 209 -7.88 -11.33 -10.55
CA LEU A 209 -6.61 -11.48 -11.27
C LEU A 209 -6.75 -12.36 -12.53
N ASP A 210 -7.90 -13.00 -12.70
CA ASP A 210 -8.23 -13.92 -13.80
C ASP A 210 -8.91 -13.24 -14.99
N ARG A 211 -9.07 -11.91 -14.95
CA ARG A 211 -9.86 -11.15 -15.91
C ARG A 211 -9.24 -9.80 -16.22
N GLU A 212 -9.61 -9.26 -17.38
CA GLU A 212 -9.35 -7.87 -17.70
C GLU A 212 -10.33 -6.97 -16.95
N LEU A 213 -9.80 -6.01 -16.18
CA LEU A 213 -10.58 -4.99 -15.48
C LEU A 213 -10.72 -3.76 -16.36
N ALA A 214 -11.86 -3.06 -16.26
CA ALA A 214 -12.10 -1.88 -17.09
C ALA A 214 -11.17 -0.70 -16.75
N ALA A 215 -10.56 -0.71 -15.56
CA ALA A 215 -9.47 0.19 -15.15
C ALA A 215 -8.09 -0.18 -15.74
N GLY A 216 -8.02 -1.18 -16.62
CA GLY A 216 -6.80 -1.58 -17.33
C GLY A 216 -5.67 -2.02 -16.39
N LYS A 217 -4.44 -1.65 -16.75
CA LYS A 217 -3.22 -2.05 -16.02
C LYS A 217 -3.22 -1.56 -14.57
N ASP A 218 -3.67 -0.34 -14.31
CA ASP A 218 -3.73 0.22 -12.96
C ASP A 218 -4.75 -0.53 -12.09
N GLY A 219 -5.88 -0.95 -12.67
CA GLY A 219 -6.85 -1.81 -12.01
C GLY A 219 -6.27 -3.18 -11.65
N ALA A 220 -5.60 -3.82 -12.61
CA ALA A 220 -4.94 -5.11 -12.40
C ALA A 220 -3.84 -5.03 -11.32
N ALA A 221 -3.03 -3.98 -11.35
CA ALA A 221 -2.00 -3.71 -10.34
C ALA A 221 -2.63 -3.50 -8.95
N PHE A 222 -3.75 -2.78 -8.86
CA PHE A 222 -4.42 -2.55 -7.58
C PHE A 222 -5.00 -3.83 -6.97
N VAL A 223 -5.75 -4.63 -7.73
CA VAL A 223 -6.31 -5.88 -7.18
C VAL A 223 -5.22 -6.88 -6.80
N SER A 224 -4.13 -6.93 -7.57
CA SER A 224 -2.94 -7.73 -7.24
C SER A 224 -2.26 -7.20 -5.99
N GLY A 225 -2.18 -5.86 -5.85
CA GLY A 225 -1.66 -5.19 -4.65
C GLY A 225 -2.49 -5.47 -3.41
N CYS A 226 -3.82 -5.53 -3.51
CA CYS A 226 -4.68 -5.92 -2.39
C CYS A 226 -4.45 -7.37 -1.96
N LEU A 227 -4.27 -8.30 -2.91
CA LEU A 227 -3.96 -9.70 -2.59
C LEU A 227 -2.54 -9.85 -2.01
N MET A 228 -1.57 -9.10 -2.54
CA MET A 228 -0.21 -9.05 -2.00
C MET A 228 -0.20 -8.47 -0.59
N ALA A 229 -0.98 -7.42 -0.32
CA ALA A 229 -1.10 -6.83 1.01
C ALA A 229 -1.61 -7.85 2.04
N ARG A 230 -2.62 -8.66 1.68
CA ARG A 230 -3.09 -9.78 2.52
C ARG A 230 -1.93 -10.72 2.89
N ARG A 231 -1.16 -11.19 1.89
CA ARG A 231 -0.01 -12.10 2.10
C ARG A 231 1.09 -11.46 2.95
N LEU A 232 1.39 -10.18 2.74
CA LEU A 232 2.40 -9.44 3.49
C LEU A 232 2.00 -9.26 4.96
N LEU A 233 0.74 -8.92 5.23
CA LEU A 233 0.21 -8.81 6.58
C LEU A 233 0.26 -10.16 7.31
N GLU A 234 -0.12 -11.25 6.64
CA GLU A 234 0.01 -12.62 7.18
C GLU A 234 1.45 -13.04 7.46
N SER A 235 2.40 -12.47 6.71
CA SER A 235 3.84 -12.73 6.87
C SER A 235 4.52 -11.76 7.84
N GLY A 236 3.74 -10.94 8.56
CA GLY A 236 4.25 -10.07 9.63
C GLY A 236 4.73 -8.69 9.19
N VAL A 237 4.43 -8.24 7.96
CA VAL A 237 4.67 -6.85 7.56
C VAL A 237 3.67 -5.94 8.28
N ASP A 238 4.15 -4.93 8.98
CA ASP A 238 3.30 -4.10 9.85
C ASP A 238 2.53 -3.01 9.10
N PHE A 239 3.06 -2.51 7.99
CA PHE A 239 2.44 -1.43 7.22
C PHE A 239 2.53 -1.68 5.72
N VAL A 240 1.37 -1.77 5.06
CA VAL A 240 1.27 -1.92 3.61
C VAL A 240 0.43 -0.79 3.03
N GLU A 241 1.02 0.00 2.12
CA GLU A 241 0.29 0.99 1.32
C GLU A 241 0.01 0.40 -0.07
N VAL A 242 -1.24 0.50 -0.55
CA VAL A 242 -1.62 0.06 -1.90
C VAL A 242 -2.14 1.23 -2.71
N GLY A 243 -1.45 1.56 -3.80
CA GLY A 243 -1.86 2.61 -4.72
C GLY A 243 -2.86 2.12 -5.77
N LEU A 244 -3.93 2.90 -5.95
CA LEU A 244 -4.77 2.88 -7.15
C LEU A 244 -4.62 4.21 -7.87
N ARG A 245 -4.08 4.17 -9.10
CA ARG A 245 -3.85 5.35 -9.94
C ARG A 245 -5.11 5.75 -10.70
N GLY A 246 -5.10 6.97 -11.27
CA GLY A 246 -6.13 7.43 -12.21
C GLY A 246 -7.32 8.16 -11.61
N TRP A 247 -7.35 8.42 -10.30
CA TRP A 247 -8.46 9.11 -9.61
C TRP A 247 -8.48 10.63 -9.80
N ASP A 248 -7.53 11.18 -10.54
CA ASP A 248 -7.48 12.59 -10.95
C ASP A 248 -8.22 12.77 -12.29
N THR A 249 -9.55 12.69 -12.25
CA THR A 249 -10.39 12.69 -13.45
C THR A 249 -10.79 14.11 -13.84
N HIS A 250 -10.00 14.75 -14.73
CA HIS A 250 -10.30 16.08 -15.28
C HIS A 250 -11.33 16.07 -16.42
N GLU A 251 -11.59 14.90 -16.99
CA GLU A 251 -12.48 14.68 -18.13
C GLU A 251 -13.14 13.30 -18.05
N ASP A 252 -14.28 13.12 -18.74
CA ASP A 252 -14.98 11.83 -18.84
C ASP A 252 -15.21 11.17 -17.46
N ASN A 253 -15.51 12.00 -16.46
CA ASN A 253 -15.51 11.63 -15.04
C ASN A 253 -16.38 10.39 -14.77
N PHE A 254 -17.62 10.35 -15.28
CA PHE A 254 -18.51 9.23 -15.02
C PHE A 254 -17.92 7.91 -15.55
N ASN A 255 -17.49 7.85 -16.81
CA ASN A 255 -16.91 6.62 -17.34
C ASN A 255 -15.62 6.21 -16.62
N ARG A 256 -14.75 7.16 -16.28
CA ARG A 256 -13.50 6.89 -15.55
C ARG A 256 -13.77 6.42 -14.12
N VAL A 257 -14.61 7.11 -13.35
CA VAL A 257 -14.98 6.74 -11.98
C VAL A 257 -15.66 5.38 -11.96
N ARG A 258 -16.53 5.06 -12.92
CA ARG A 258 -17.13 3.72 -13.06
C ARG A 258 -16.06 2.64 -13.18
N LYS A 259 -15.07 2.84 -14.06
CA LYS A 259 -13.96 1.88 -14.28
C LYS A 259 -13.07 1.73 -13.05
N LEU A 260 -12.70 2.84 -12.41
CA LEU A 260 -11.88 2.85 -11.20
C LEU A 260 -12.60 2.22 -10.01
N SER A 261 -13.91 2.47 -9.89
CA SER A 261 -14.76 1.88 -8.85
C SER A 261 -14.83 0.36 -8.98
N GLU A 262 -14.79 -0.21 -10.18
CA GLU A 262 -14.73 -1.67 -10.35
C GLU A 262 -13.51 -2.28 -9.67
N ALA A 263 -12.32 -1.71 -9.90
CA ALA A 263 -11.09 -2.19 -9.29
C ALA A 263 -11.08 -1.97 -7.77
N LEU A 264 -11.54 -0.78 -7.32
CA LEU A 264 -11.64 -0.45 -5.90
C LEU A 264 -12.60 -1.39 -5.16
N ASP A 265 -13.83 -1.52 -5.66
CA ASP A 265 -14.88 -2.34 -5.04
C ASP A 265 -14.44 -3.79 -4.91
N ARG A 266 -13.84 -4.34 -5.97
CA ARG A 266 -13.37 -5.73 -5.98
C ARG A 266 -12.16 -5.96 -5.08
N GLY A 267 -11.09 -5.18 -5.26
CA GLY A 267 -9.84 -5.38 -4.52
C GLY A 267 -10.00 -5.14 -3.02
N ALA A 268 -10.68 -4.05 -2.64
CA ALA A 268 -10.88 -3.71 -1.23
C ALA A 268 -11.85 -4.66 -0.54
N SER A 269 -12.96 -5.05 -1.20
CA SER A 269 -13.92 -5.99 -0.58
C SER A 269 -13.32 -7.38 -0.36
N ALA A 270 -12.55 -7.90 -1.33
CA ALA A 270 -11.87 -9.19 -1.18
C ALA A 270 -10.82 -9.16 -0.05
N LEU A 271 -10.07 -8.05 0.08
CA LEU A 271 -9.14 -7.85 1.18
C LEU A 271 -9.85 -7.80 2.54
N ILE A 272 -10.97 -7.06 2.65
CA ILE A 272 -11.77 -7.02 3.88
C ILE A 272 -12.23 -8.44 4.25
N ASP A 273 -12.76 -9.19 3.30
CA ASP A 273 -13.25 -10.55 3.54
C ASP A 273 -12.14 -11.48 4.04
N ASP A 274 -10.94 -11.39 3.47
CA ASP A 274 -9.79 -12.22 3.90
C ASP A 274 -9.23 -11.80 5.25
N LEU A 275 -9.13 -10.49 5.54
CA LEU A 275 -8.72 -10.03 6.86
C LEU A 275 -9.70 -10.53 7.94
N ILE A 276 -11.00 -10.56 7.65
CA ILE A 276 -12.01 -11.12 8.56
C ILE A 276 -11.84 -12.63 8.69
N ALA A 277 -11.76 -13.35 7.56
CA ALA A 277 -11.68 -14.81 7.54
C ALA A 277 -10.43 -15.36 8.23
N ASN A 278 -9.31 -14.63 8.14
CA ASN A 278 -8.02 -15.04 8.69
C ASN A 278 -7.74 -14.42 10.08
N GLY A 279 -8.73 -13.77 10.69
CA GLY A 279 -8.61 -13.21 12.05
C GLY A 279 -7.74 -11.96 12.17
N LEU A 280 -7.28 -11.39 11.05
CA LEU A 280 -6.47 -10.18 11.03
C LEU A 280 -7.28 -8.89 11.17
N TRP A 281 -8.61 -8.94 11.00
CA TRP A 281 -9.48 -7.76 11.03
C TRP A 281 -9.44 -7.01 12.37
N SER A 282 -9.34 -7.72 13.50
CA SER A 282 -9.24 -7.10 14.83
C SER A 282 -7.87 -6.46 15.11
N GLU A 283 -6.85 -6.80 14.32
CA GLU A 283 -5.47 -6.36 14.52
C GLU A 283 -5.01 -5.37 13.43
N THR A 284 -5.80 -5.19 12.37
CA THR A 284 -5.46 -4.39 11.20
C THR A 284 -6.39 -3.20 11.05
N LEU A 285 -5.83 -1.99 11.00
CA LEU A 285 -6.58 -0.80 10.60
C LEU A 285 -6.50 -0.62 9.07
N LEU A 286 -7.63 -0.80 8.38
CA LEU A 286 -7.75 -0.50 6.96
C LEU A 286 -8.19 0.96 6.75
N VAL A 287 -7.43 1.72 5.95
CA VAL A 287 -7.76 3.10 5.58
C VAL A 287 -7.83 3.24 4.06
N CYS A 288 -8.93 3.77 3.54
CA CYS A 288 -9.08 4.13 2.13
C CYS A 288 -9.29 5.65 2.01
N VAL A 289 -8.36 6.34 1.34
CA VAL A 289 -8.34 7.80 1.26
C VAL A 289 -7.72 8.27 -0.06
N GLY A 290 -8.12 9.45 -0.54
CA GLY A 290 -7.52 10.17 -1.68
C GLY A 290 -6.58 11.28 -1.21
N ASP A 291 -5.71 11.78 -2.08
CA ASP A 291 -4.77 12.87 -1.77
C ASP A 291 -5.47 14.25 -1.67
N PHE A 292 -6.11 14.71 -2.75
CA PHE A 292 -6.93 15.92 -2.78
C PHE A 292 -7.96 15.85 -3.92
N GLY A 293 -9.08 16.58 -3.77
CA GLY A 293 -10.11 16.78 -4.80
C GLY A 293 -11.31 17.53 -4.28
#